data_AF-A0A5C8JNF4-F1
#
_entry.id   AF-A0A5C8JNF4-F1
#
_cell.length_a   1.000
_cell.length_b   1.000
_cell.length_c   1.000
_cell.angle_alpha   90.00
_cell.angle_beta   90.00
_cell.angle_gamma   90.00
#
_symmetry.space_group_name_H-M   'P 1'
#
loop_
_entity.id
_entity.type
_entity.pdbx_description
1 polymer ?
#
loop_
_entity_poly.entity_id
_entity_poly.type
_entity_poly.pdbx_seq_one_letter_code
_entity_poly.pdbx_strand_id
1 'polypeptide(L)'
;MTIALGIVIALFYLQALAKFGLWLLVPYDVRIKRIAAYYARSQRLIGIYDTLTLLCVVAIIALQFAAGLSALSFAAGLVAGMNLIQIFIHRFNEPLAENRRPPAPAAPNITMSYAIQARPALGWREIVIMAGLSLWALYVVVTEILAG
;
A
#
# COMPACT_ATOMS: atom_id res chain seq x y z
N MET A 1 -19.22 1.25 17.68
CA MET A 1 -17.84 0.74 17.48
C MET A 1 -17.58 0.37 16.02
N THR A 2 -18.53 -0.27 15.36
CA THR A 2 -18.49 -0.67 13.94
C THR A 2 -18.34 0.50 12.95
N ILE A 3 -19.06 1.61 13.14
CA ILE A 3 -18.99 2.77 12.22
C ILE A 3 -17.59 3.42 12.21
N ALA A 4 -17.02 3.72 13.38
CA ALA A 4 -15.69 4.35 13.46
C ALA A 4 -14.60 3.46 12.84
N LEU A 5 -14.66 2.15 13.13
CA LEU A 5 -13.78 1.16 12.50
C LEU A 5 -13.97 1.12 10.98
N GLY A 6 -15.22 1.13 10.51
CA GLY A 6 -15.56 1.20 9.09
C GLY A 6 -15.01 2.45 8.41
N ILE A 7 -15.13 3.62 9.02
CA ILE A 7 -14.56 4.88 8.51
C ILE A 7 -13.04 4.77 8.39
N VAL A 8 -12.35 4.27 9.42
CA VAL A 8 -10.89 4.10 9.39
C VAL A 8 -10.48 3.17 8.24
N ILE A 9 -11.14 2.01 8.12
CA ILE A 9 -10.89 1.04 7.05
C ILE A 9 -11.14 1.67 5.66
N ALA A 10 -12.25 2.40 5.50
CA ALA A 10 -12.58 3.10 4.26
C ALA A 10 -11.51 4.12 3.89
N LEU A 11 -10.99 4.89 4.84
CA LEU A 11 -9.89 5.84 4.61
C LEU A 11 -8.60 5.13 4.17
N PHE A 12 -8.27 3.96 4.73
CA PHE A 12 -7.12 3.16 4.27
C PHE A 12 -7.29 2.70 2.82
N TYR A 13 -8.47 2.20 2.43
CA TYR A 13 -8.73 1.80 1.04
C TYR A 13 -8.73 2.98 0.07
N LEU A 14 -9.31 4.12 0.47
CA LEU A 14 -9.24 5.36 -0.31
C LEU A 14 -7.78 5.82 -0.51
N GLN A 15 -6.97 5.78 0.55
CA GLN A 15 -5.54 6.09 0.48
C GLN A 15 -4.80 5.15 -0.50
N ALA A 16 -5.11 3.85 -0.47
CA ALA A 16 -4.51 2.87 -1.38
C ALA A 16 -4.90 3.14 -2.84
N LEU A 17 -6.19 3.38 -3.11
CA LEU A 17 -6.69 3.71 -4.45
C LEU A 17 -6.08 5.00 -4.99
N ALA A 18 -5.96 6.04 -4.17
CA ALA A 18 -5.30 7.29 -4.54
C ALA A 18 -3.84 7.06 -4.96
N LYS A 19 -3.10 6.18 -4.26
CA LYS A 19 -1.72 5.84 -4.62
C LYS A 19 -1.64 5.16 -5.99
N PHE A 20 -2.53 4.21 -6.29
CA PHE A 20 -2.57 3.55 -7.59
C PHE A 20 -2.90 4.52 -8.73
N GLY A 21 -3.88 5.40 -8.53
CA GLY A 21 -4.22 6.43 -9.51
C GLY A 21 -3.07 7.40 -9.80
N LEU A 22 -2.37 7.85 -8.75
CA LEU A 22 -1.22 8.75 -8.90
C LEU A 22 -0.06 8.14 -9.70
N TRP A 23 0.14 6.82 -9.67
CA TRP A 23 1.19 6.18 -10.45
C TRP A 23 0.94 6.19 -11.95
N LEU A 24 -0.33 6.04 -12.35
CA LEU A 24 -0.73 6.06 -13.77
C LEU A 24 -0.74 7.48 -14.33
N LEU A 25 -1.15 8.46 -13.52
CA LEU A 25 -1.42 9.83 -13.99
C LEU A 25 -0.21 10.76 -13.92
N VAL A 26 0.75 10.51 -13.03
CA VAL A 26 1.86 11.42 -12.77
C VAL A 26 3.11 11.00 -13.55
N PRO A 27 3.75 11.85 -14.36
CA PRO A 27 4.97 11.51 -15.10
C PRO A 27 6.14 11.06 -14.21
N TYR A 28 7.03 10.22 -14.76
CA TYR A 28 8.17 9.65 -14.03
C TYR A 28 9.01 10.71 -13.30
N ASP A 29 9.36 11.81 -13.98
CA ASP A 29 10.23 12.85 -13.42
C ASP A 29 9.61 13.53 -12.20
N VAL A 30 8.29 13.62 -12.15
CA VAL A 30 7.57 14.16 -10.98
C VAL A 30 7.53 13.12 -9.87
N ARG A 31 7.28 11.85 -10.18
CA ARG A 31 7.26 10.76 -9.19
C ARG A 31 8.62 10.58 -8.53
N ILE A 32 9.70 10.59 -9.32
CA ILE A 32 11.06 10.37 -8.80
C ILE A 32 11.54 11.54 -7.93
N LYS A 33 11.20 12.78 -8.30
CA LYS A 33 11.47 13.97 -7.45
C LYS A 33 10.73 13.89 -6.11
N ARG A 34 9.47 13.42 -6.10
CA ARG A 34 8.70 13.22 -4.86
C ARG A 34 9.34 12.15 -3.97
N ILE A 35 9.75 11.02 -4.55
CA ILE A 35 10.45 9.96 -3.83
C ILE A 35 11.79 10.44 -3.29
N ALA A 36 12.58 11.14 -4.10
CA ALA A 36 13.85 11.72 -3.67
C ALA A 36 13.65 12.69 -2.50
N ALA A 37 12.67 13.60 -2.59
CA ALA A 37 12.33 14.53 -1.51
C ALA A 37 11.81 13.81 -0.26
N TYR A 38 11.04 12.73 -0.41
CA TYR A 38 10.53 11.93 0.69
C TYR A 38 11.68 11.28 1.48
N TYR A 39 12.66 10.68 0.79
CA TYR A 39 13.82 10.05 1.43
C TYR A 39 14.90 11.04 1.87
N ALA A 40 14.94 12.25 1.30
CA ALA A 40 15.77 13.35 1.77
C ALA A 40 15.27 13.95 3.09
N ARG A 41 13.97 13.79 3.40
CA ARG A 41 13.45 14.09 4.74
C ARG A 41 14.01 13.09 5.75
N SER A 42 14.05 13.50 7.02
CA SER A 42 14.55 12.66 8.11
C SER A 42 13.96 11.25 8.06
N GLN A 43 14.82 10.24 7.93
CA GLN A 43 14.45 8.81 8.00
C GLN A 43 13.64 8.48 9.27
N ARG A 44 13.81 9.29 10.33
CA ARG A 44 13.02 9.21 11.55
C ARG A 44 11.52 9.42 11.33
N LEU A 45 11.13 10.34 10.45
CA LEU A 45 9.72 10.60 10.14
C LEU A 45 9.07 9.41 9.41
N ILE A 46 9.82 8.79 8.49
CA ILE A 46 9.39 7.57 7.80
C ILE A 46 9.16 6.45 8.81
N GLY A 47 10.14 6.23 9.71
CA GLY A 47 10.01 5.20 10.75
C GLY A 47 8.83 5.43 11.70
N ILE A 48 8.56 6.68 12.08
CA ILE A 48 7.39 7.03 12.91
C ILE A 48 6.09 6.70 12.16
N TYR A 49 5.97 7.12 10.90
CA TYR A 49 4.79 6.82 10.08
C TYR A 49 4.56 5.31 9.95
N ASP A 50 5.62 4.54 9.67
CA ASP A 50 5.54 3.08 9.55
C ASP A 50 5.11 2.43 10.87
N THR A 51 5.65 2.92 11.99
CA THR A 51 5.30 2.44 13.34
C THR A 51 3.84 2.72 13.67
N LEU A 52 3.37 3.94 13.42
CA LEU A 52 1.97 4.32 13.65
C LEU A 52 1.02 3.51 12.76
N THR A 53 1.39 3.32 11.49
CA THR A 53 0.62 2.50 10.54
C THR A 53 0.52 1.06 11.05
N LEU A 54 1.62 0.47 11.52
CA LEU A 54 1.63 -0.87 12.09
C LEU A 54 0.72 -0.97 13.31
N LEU A 55 0.81 -0.01 14.24
CA LEU A 55 -0.07 0.04 15.42
C LEU A 55 -1.54 0.12 15.02
N CYS A 56 -1.89 0.94 14.01
CA CYS A 56 -3.24 1.01 13.48
C CYS A 56 -3.71 -0.34 12.92
N VAL A 57 -2.88 -1.03 12.13
CA VAL A 57 -3.21 -2.35 11.57
C VAL A 57 -3.47 -3.37 12.69
N VAL A 58 -2.60 -3.43 13.70
CA VAL A 58 -2.78 -4.32 14.86
C VAL A 58 -4.07 -4.01 15.61
N ALA A 59 -4.37 -2.73 15.84
CA ALA A 59 -5.59 -2.31 16.51
C ALA A 59 -6.86 -2.68 15.70
N ILE A 60 -6.86 -2.46 14.38
CA ILE A 60 -7.96 -2.84 13.48
C ILE A 60 -8.21 -4.35 13.58
N ILE A 61 -7.16 -5.17 13.52
CA ILE A 61 -7.29 -6.63 13.61
C ILE A 61 -7.85 -7.04 14.97
N ALA A 62 -7.33 -6.50 16.07
CA ALA A 62 -7.82 -6.80 17.41
C ALA A 62 -9.31 -6.43 17.59
N LEU A 63 -9.72 -5.27 17.07
CA LEU A 63 -11.11 -4.83 17.09
C LEU A 63 -12.02 -5.73 16.24
N GLN A 64 -11.55 -6.18 15.07
CA GLN A 64 -12.28 -7.11 14.22
C GLN A 64 -12.48 -8.47 14.92
N PHE A 65 -11.45 -9.01 15.57
CA PHE A 65 -11.59 -10.23 16.38
C PHE A 65 -12.59 -10.04 17.53
N ALA A 66 -12.54 -8.91 18.23
CA ALA A 66 -13.51 -8.58 19.27
C ALA A 66 -14.95 -8.43 18.73
N ALA A 67 -15.10 -8.11 17.44
CA ALA A 67 -16.39 -8.02 16.75
C ALA A 67 -16.88 -9.35 16.14
N GLY A 68 -16.17 -10.47 16.35
CA GLY A 68 -16.59 -11.79 15.87
C GLY A 68 -16.14 -12.14 14.44
N LEU A 69 -14.98 -11.62 14.02
CA LEU A 69 -14.39 -11.93 12.70
C LEU A 69 -14.32 -13.45 12.43
N SER A 70 -14.77 -13.86 11.24
CA SER A 70 -14.64 -15.24 10.77
C SER A 70 -13.17 -15.64 10.57
N ALA A 71 -12.75 -16.72 11.21
CA ALA A 71 -11.38 -17.25 11.11
C ALA A 71 -10.98 -17.59 9.66
N LEU A 72 -11.90 -18.16 8.87
CA LEU A 72 -11.64 -18.47 7.46
C LEU A 72 -11.46 -17.20 6.61
N SER A 73 -12.29 -16.19 6.84
CA SER A 73 -12.19 -14.91 6.11
C SER A 73 -10.89 -14.18 6.47
N PHE A 74 -10.52 -14.19 7.75
CA PHE A 74 -9.24 -13.66 8.22
C PHE A 74 -8.04 -14.39 7.57
N ALA A 75 -8.01 -15.72 7.64
CA ALA A 75 -6.91 -16.51 7.08
C ALA A 75 -6.78 -16.33 5.57
N ALA A 76 -7.90 -16.34 4.83
CA ALA A 76 -7.91 -16.10 3.40
C ALA A 76 -7.40 -14.69 3.05
N GLY A 77 -7.85 -13.66 3.77
CA GLY A 77 -7.39 -12.28 3.59
C GLY A 77 -5.90 -12.12 3.86
N LEU A 78 -5.38 -12.75 4.92
CA LEU A 78 -3.96 -12.73 5.28
C LEU A 78 -3.10 -13.40 4.20
N VAL A 79 -3.49 -14.60 3.75
CA VAL A 79 -2.81 -15.33 2.68
C VAL A 79 -2.82 -14.52 1.39
N ALA A 80 -3.95 -13.93 1.01
CA ALA A 80 -4.06 -13.10 -0.18
C ALA A 80 -3.13 -11.88 -0.09
N GLY A 81 -3.16 -11.15 1.03
CA GLY A 81 -2.33 -9.97 1.24
C GLY A 81 -0.83 -10.28 1.17
N MET A 82 -0.38 -11.32 1.88
CA MET A 82 1.03 -11.76 1.89
C MET A 82 1.52 -12.15 0.49
N ASN A 83 0.73 -12.91 -0.25
CA ASN A 83 1.14 -13.37 -1.58
C ASN A 83 1.10 -12.24 -2.61
N LEU A 84 0.09 -11.37 -2.57
CA LEU A 84 0.00 -10.24 -3.51
C LEU A 84 1.18 -9.28 -3.37
N ILE A 85 1.59 -8.94 -2.14
CA ILE A 85 2.74 -8.06 -1.95
C ILE A 85 4.06 -8.72 -2.38
N GLN A 86 4.24 -10.01 -2.08
CA GLN A 86 5.43 -10.76 -2.49
C GLN A 86 5.53 -10.85 -4.02
N ILE A 87 4.45 -11.24 -4.70
CA ILE A 87 4.40 -11.34 -6.16
C ILE A 87 4.67 -9.96 -6.78
N PHE A 88 4.05 -8.90 -6.24
CA PHE A 88 4.26 -7.54 -6.71
C PHE A 88 5.74 -7.12 -6.63
N ILE A 89 6.39 -7.32 -5.49
CA ILE A 89 7.80 -6.97 -5.29
C ILE A 89 8.70 -7.78 -6.24
N HIS A 90 8.42 -9.07 -6.42
CA HIS A 90 9.20 -9.95 -7.30
C HIS A 90 9.18 -9.53 -8.77
N ARG A 91 8.21 -8.70 -9.21
CA ARG A 91 8.22 -8.13 -10.56
C ARG A 91 9.35 -7.15 -10.81
N PHE A 92 9.95 -6.58 -9.75
CA PHE A 92 10.99 -5.57 -9.84
C PHE A 92 12.38 -6.18 -9.56
N ASN A 93 12.76 -7.17 -10.38
CA ASN A 93 14.00 -7.94 -10.25
C ASN A 93 15.09 -7.55 -11.26
N GLU A 94 14.82 -6.60 -12.15
CA GLU A 94 15.76 -6.15 -13.15
C GLU A 94 16.63 -4.97 -12.64
N PRO A 95 17.93 -4.92 -13.00
CA PRO A 95 18.78 -3.78 -12.67
C PRO A 95 18.24 -2.46 -13.24
N LEU A 96 18.37 -1.38 -12.45
CA LEU A 96 18.06 -0.04 -12.92
C LEU A 96 19.11 0.46 -13.92
N ALA A 97 18.63 1.07 -15.00
CA ALA A 97 19.45 1.87 -15.91
C ALA A 97 20.17 2.97 -15.12
N GLU A 98 21.38 3.34 -15.54
CA GLU A 98 22.27 4.22 -14.79
C GLU A 98 21.64 5.58 -14.45
N ASN A 99 20.93 6.18 -15.41
CA ASN A 99 20.20 7.44 -15.24
C ASN A 99 18.92 7.35 -14.38
N ARG A 100 18.55 6.15 -13.91
CA ARG A 100 17.38 5.91 -13.05
C ARG A 100 17.74 5.33 -11.69
N ARG A 101 19.03 5.23 -11.37
CA ARG A 101 19.50 4.76 -10.06
C ARG A 101 19.35 5.86 -9.01
N PRO A 102 19.05 5.49 -7.75
CA PRO A 102 19.15 6.44 -6.65
C PRO A 102 20.61 6.89 -6.45
N PRO A 103 20.85 8.10 -5.91
CA PRO A 103 22.17 8.54 -5.50
C PRO A 103 22.80 7.55 -4.52
N ALA A 104 24.07 7.20 -4.72
CA ALA A 104 24.81 6.34 -3.81
C ALA A 104 25.30 7.12 -2.57
N PRO A 105 25.35 6.48 -1.38
CA PRO A 105 24.85 5.14 -1.07
C PRO A 105 23.32 5.11 -0.93
N ALA A 106 22.68 4.08 -1.48
CA ALA A 106 21.23 3.90 -1.38
C ALA A 106 20.89 2.63 -0.59
N ALA A 107 20.04 2.79 0.42
CA ALA A 107 19.50 1.65 1.16
C ALA A 107 18.55 0.81 0.27
N PRO A 108 18.36 -0.50 0.57
CA PRO A 108 17.53 -1.39 -0.26
C PRO A 108 16.10 -0.89 -0.50
N ASN A 109 15.45 -0.30 0.50
CA ASN A 109 14.11 0.27 0.38
C ASN A 109 14.03 1.46 -0.59
N ILE A 110 15.09 2.27 -0.66
CA ILE A 110 15.21 3.38 -1.62
C ILE A 110 15.37 2.81 -3.03
N THR A 111 16.29 1.85 -3.20
CA THR A 111 16.52 1.18 -4.50
C THR A 111 15.25 0.52 -5.03
N MET A 112 14.51 -0.19 -4.17
CA MET A 112 13.21 -0.79 -4.53
C MET A 112 12.19 0.27 -4.94
N SER A 113 12.08 1.38 -4.20
CA SER A 113 11.19 2.47 -4.57
C SER A 113 11.54 3.08 -5.94
N TYR A 114 12.82 3.24 -6.25
CA TYR A 114 13.28 3.72 -7.55
C TYR A 114 12.96 2.72 -8.67
N ALA A 115 13.15 1.41 -8.44
CA ALA A 115 12.81 0.35 -9.40
C ALA A 115 11.32 0.37 -9.75
N ILE A 116 10.49 0.47 -8.72
CA ILE A 116 9.04 0.60 -8.84
C ILE A 116 8.65 1.84 -9.66
N GLN A 117 9.22 3.01 -9.34
CA GLN A 117 8.89 4.24 -10.07
C GLN A 117 9.37 4.24 -11.52
N ALA A 118 10.50 3.58 -11.81
CA ALA A 118 11.10 3.53 -13.13
C ALA A 118 10.24 2.71 -14.11
N ARG A 119 9.64 1.61 -13.67
CA ARG A 119 8.84 0.72 -14.53
C ARG A 119 7.59 0.21 -13.80
N PRO A 120 6.65 1.09 -13.40
CA PRO A 120 5.46 0.70 -12.62
C PRO A 120 4.59 -0.32 -13.36
N ALA A 121 4.65 -0.32 -14.69
CA ALA A 121 3.96 -1.28 -15.54
C ALA A 121 4.35 -2.74 -15.27
N LEU A 122 5.52 -3.05 -14.68
CA LEU A 122 5.89 -4.45 -14.39
C LEU A 122 4.93 -5.12 -13.39
N GLY A 123 4.36 -4.35 -12.46
CA GLY A 123 3.40 -4.83 -11.46
C GLY A 123 1.94 -4.57 -11.82
N TRP A 124 1.61 -4.32 -13.11
CA TRP A 124 0.28 -3.87 -13.50
C TRP A 124 -0.84 -4.84 -13.10
N ARG A 125 -0.58 -6.15 -13.18
CA ARG A 125 -1.57 -7.20 -12.86
C ARG A 125 -1.95 -7.14 -11.39
N GLU A 126 -0.94 -7.10 -10.53
CA GLU A 126 -1.10 -7.06 -9.09
C GLU A 126 -1.75 -5.73 -8.67
N ILE A 127 -1.40 -4.61 -9.32
CA ILE A 127 -2.06 -3.30 -9.11
C ILE A 127 -3.55 -3.38 -9.43
N VAL A 128 -3.94 -3.94 -10.58
CA VAL A 128 -5.35 -4.07 -10.98
C VAL A 128 -6.12 -4.94 -9.99
N ILE A 129 -5.54 -6.06 -9.56
CA ILE A 129 -6.16 -6.94 -8.55
C ILE A 129 -6.33 -6.21 -7.21
N MET A 130 -5.27 -5.57 -6.70
CA MET A 130 -5.33 -4.81 -5.45
C MET A 130 -6.33 -3.66 -5.53
N ALA A 131 -6.41 -2.95 -6.66
CA ALA A 131 -7.39 -1.89 -6.86
C ALA A 131 -8.83 -2.42 -6.90
N GLY A 132 -9.09 -3.51 -7.61
CA GLY A 132 -10.40 -4.16 -7.65
C GLY A 132 -10.85 -4.64 -6.26
N LEU A 133 -9.96 -5.29 -5.52
CA LEU A 133 -10.23 -5.72 -4.14
C LEU A 133 -10.46 -4.52 -3.20
N SER A 134 -9.71 -3.43 -3.38
CA SER A 134 -9.88 -2.21 -2.57
C SER A 134 -11.21 -1.51 -2.86
N LEU A 135 -11.63 -1.45 -4.12
CA LEU A 135 -12.94 -0.91 -4.52
C LEU A 135 -14.08 -1.77 -3.97
N TRP A 136 -13.95 -3.09 -4.06
CA TRP A 136 -14.93 -4.02 -3.51
C TRP A 136 -15.04 -3.88 -1.98
N ALA A 137 -13.92 -3.85 -1.27
CA ALA A 137 -13.90 -3.68 0.18
C ALA A 137 -14.51 -2.33 0.60
N LEU A 138 -14.20 -1.26 -0.13
CA LEU A 138 -14.80 0.06 0.11
C LEU A 138 -16.31 0.03 -0.10
N TYR A 139 -16.79 -0.58 -1.18
CA TYR A 139 -18.22 -0.76 -1.44
C TYR A 139 -18.91 -1.47 -0.28
N VAL A 140 -18.41 -2.64 0.14
CA VAL A 140 -18.96 -3.41 1.26
C VAL A 140 -19.01 -2.58 2.53
N VAL A 141 -17.89 -1.99 2.94
CA VAL A 141 -17.79 -1.19 4.17
C VAL A 141 -18.73 0.02 4.14
N VAL A 142 -18.81 0.74 3.02
CA VAL A 142 -19.72 1.88 2.89
C VAL A 142 -21.17 1.43 2.94
N THR A 143 -21.54 0.33 2.27
CA THR A 143 -22.91 -0.19 2.34
C THR A 143 -23.30 -0.63 3.76
N GLU A 144 -22.40 -1.25 4.50
CA GLU A 144 -22.64 -1.63 5.90
C GLU A 144 -22.80 -0.41 6.81
N ILE A 145 -21.99 0.63 6.60
CA ILE A 145 -22.10 1.89 7.35
C ILE A 145 -23.43 2.60 7.05
N LEU A 146 -23.90 2.58 5.80
CA LEU A 146 -25.14 3.26 5.40
C LEU A 146 -26.40 2.47 5.77
N ALA A 147 -26.30 1.15 5.92
CA ALA A 147 -27.42 0.27 6.28
C ALA A 147 -27.64 0.13 7.79
N GLY A 148 -26.64 0.49 8.60
CA GLY A 148 -26.69 0.51 10.07
C GLY A 148 -27.01 1.88 10.65
#